data_AF-A0A835UU78-F1
#
_entry.id   AF-A0A835UU78-F1
#
_cell.length_a   1.000
_cell.length_b   1.000
_cell.length_c   1.000
_cell.angle_alpha   90.00
_cell.angle_beta   90.00
_cell.angle_gamma   90.00
#
_symmetry.space_group_name_H-M   'P 1'
#
loop_
_entity.id
_entity.type
_entity.pdbx_description
1 polymer ?
#
loop_
_entity_poly.entity_id
_entity_poly.type
_entity_poly.pdbx_seq_one_letter_code
_entity_poly.pdbx_strand_id
1 'polypeptide(L)'
;MFDVMYKTDGIGLSAAQVGMNIQLMVFNPAGERGEGEEIVLVNPVVQKATKKKLLCYEGCSSFPGIFADVERPASVKIDARDIKGARFRFNLSKLPARVFQHEFDHLQ
;
A
#
# COMPACT_ATOMS: atom_id res chain seq x y z
N MET A 1 -0.39 10.12 -9.15
CA MET A 1 -0.31 9.54 -7.78
C MET A 1 1.14 9.34 -7.36
N PHE A 2 1.97 8.60 -8.10
CA PHE A 2 3.40 8.48 -7.78
C PHE A 2 4.12 9.82 -7.61
N ASP A 3 3.85 10.83 -8.45
CA ASP A 3 4.44 12.17 -8.29
C ASP A 3 4.16 12.78 -6.91
N VAL A 4 2.95 12.61 -6.38
CA VAL A 4 2.57 13.10 -5.05
C VAL A 4 3.24 12.26 -3.98
N MET A 5 3.20 10.92 -4.11
CA MET A 5 3.84 9.98 -3.19
C MET A 5 5.31 10.34 -2.96
N TYR A 6 6.07 10.49 -4.05
CA TYR A 6 7.48 10.85 -4.01
C TYR A 6 7.73 12.28 -3.51
N LYS A 7 6.88 13.24 -3.87
CA LYS A 7 7.00 14.62 -3.36
C LYS A 7 6.81 14.71 -1.85
N THR A 8 6.12 13.74 -1.25
CA THR A 8 5.89 13.67 0.20
C THR A 8 6.80 12.66 0.90
N ASP A 9 7.87 12.20 0.25
CA ASP A 9 8.80 11.18 0.77
C ASP A 9 8.08 9.90 1.25
N GLY A 10 6.95 9.57 0.60
CA GLY A 10 6.11 8.44 0.92
C GLY A 10 6.49 7.18 0.14
N ILE A 11 6.14 6.02 0.70
CA ILE A 11 6.34 4.71 0.05
C ILE A 11 5.02 4.07 -0.44
N GLY A 12 3.88 4.68 -0.11
CA GLY A 12 2.53 4.27 -0.49
C GLY A 12 1.59 5.47 -0.57
N LEU A 13 0.57 5.37 -1.43
CA LEU A 13 -0.49 6.37 -1.55
C LEU A 13 -1.77 5.75 -2.11
N SER A 14 -2.88 5.94 -1.42
CA SER A 14 -4.23 5.60 -1.86
C SER A 14 -4.93 6.79 -2.54
N ALA A 15 -5.89 6.52 -3.42
CA ALA A 15 -6.66 7.56 -4.09
C ALA A 15 -7.50 8.40 -3.12
N ALA A 16 -7.94 7.81 -2.00
CA ALA A 16 -8.69 8.49 -0.95
C ALA A 16 -7.91 9.68 -0.36
N GLN A 17 -6.60 9.53 -0.18
CA GLN A 17 -5.72 10.58 0.37
C GLN A 17 -5.58 11.80 -0.55
N VAL A 18 -5.86 11.65 -1.85
CA VAL A 18 -5.87 12.75 -2.83
C VAL A 18 -7.30 13.18 -3.20
N GLY A 19 -8.28 12.84 -2.36
CA GLY A 19 -9.67 13.27 -2.50
C GLY A 19 -10.49 12.50 -3.54
N MET A 20 -9.99 11.35 -4.01
CA MET A 20 -10.69 10.51 -4.97
C MET A 20 -11.21 9.24 -4.31
N ASN A 21 -12.54 9.12 -4.20
CA ASN A 21 -13.19 7.94 -3.60
C ASN A 21 -13.32 6.79 -4.61
N ILE A 22 -12.18 6.23 -5.03
CA ILE A 22 -12.08 5.07 -5.93
C ILE A 22 -11.07 4.06 -5.36
N GLN A 23 -11.27 2.77 -5.65
CA GLN A 23 -10.36 1.71 -5.19
C GLN A 23 -9.10 1.64 -6.06
N LEU A 24 -8.20 2.59 -5.84
CA LEU A 24 -6.90 2.68 -6.51
C LEU A 24 -5.83 3.02 -5.48
N MET A 25 -4.71 2.31 -5.56
CA MET A 25 -3.52 2.63 -4.77
C MET A 25 -2.25 2.43 -5.59
N VAL A 26 -1.21 3.15 -5.20
CA VAL A 26 0.15 2.99 -5.71
C VAL A 26 1.11 2.84 -4.55
N PHE A 27 2.17 2.07 -4.72
CA PHE A 27 3.25 2.02 -3.75
C PHE A 27 4.57 1.62 -4.40
N ASN A 28 5.67 2.10 -3.81
CA ASN A 28 7.03 1.67 -4.13
C ASN A 28 7.79 1.53 -2.80
N PRO A 29 8.13 0.29 -2.36
CA PRO A 29 8.84 0.07 -1.11
C PRO A 29 10.23 0.71 -1.02
N ALA A 30 10.86 1.08 -2.14
CA ALA A 30 12.13 1.79 -2.16
C ALA A 30 11.98 3.29 -1.85
N GLY A 31 10.78 3.86 -2.06
CA GLY A 31 10.51 5.27 -1.77
C GLY A 31 11.15 6.28 -2.74
N GLU A 32 11.95 5.82 -3.70
CA GLU A 32 12.63 6.67 -4.67
C GLU A 32 12.25 6.31 -6.12
N ARG A 33 12.25 7.32 -6.99
CA ARG A 33 11.90 7.13 -8.41
C ARG A 33 13.07 6.49 -9.15
N GLY A 34 12.77 5.42 -9.88
CA GLY A 34 13.78 4.66 -10.63
C GLY A 34 14.50 3.59 -9.79
N GLU A 35 14.22 3.53 -8.49
CA GLU A 35 14.66 2.45 -7.61
C GLU A 35 13.47 1.57 -7.20
N GLY A 36 13.73 0.27 -6.99
CA GLY A 36 12.69 -0.69 -6.62
C GLY A 36 11.68 -0.94 -7.74
N GLU A 37 10.42 -1.16 -7.35
CA GLU A 37 9.33 -1.49 -8.26
C GLU A 37 8.11 -0.62 -7.93
N GLU A 38 7.62 0.10 -8.95
CA GLU A 38 6.37 0.84 -8.88
C GLU A 38 5.18 -0.10 -9.08
N ILE A 39 4.38 -0.29 -8.03
CA ILE A 39 3.22 -1.19 -8.06
C ILE A 39 1.93 -0.37 -8.07
N VAL A 40 1.03 -0.71 -8.99
CA VAL A 40 -0.30 -0.09 -9.12
C VAL A 40 -1.37 -1.16 -8.95
N LEU A 41 -2.28 -0.97 -8.00
CA LEU A 41 -3.37 -1.90 -7.75
C LEU A 41 -4.73 -1.21 -7.92
N VAL A 42 -5.52 -1.73 -8.85
CA VAL A 42 -6.91 -1.32 -9.09
C VAL A 42 -7.84 -2.38 -8.50
N ASN A 43 -8.84 -1.95 -7.72
CA ASN A 43 -9.81 -2.81 -7.03
C ASN A 43 -9.13 -3.98 -6.27
N PRO A 44 -8.14 -3.72 -5.39
CA PRO A 44 -7.48 -4.78 -4.65
C PRO A 44 -8.44 -5.47 -3.68
N VAL A 45 -8.25 -6.78 -3.46
CA VAL A 45 -9.00 -7.58 -2.50
C VAL A 45 -8.03 -8.50 -1.76
N VAL A 46 -8.06 -8.46 -0.43
CA VAL A 46 -7.30 -9.39 0.41
C VAL A 46 -8.02 -10.74 0.47
N GLN A 47 -7.42 -11.74 -0.17
CA GLN A 47 -7.95 -13.12 -0.18
C GLN A 47 -7.58 -13.88 1.10
N LYS A 48 -6.38 -13.63 1.63
CA LYS A 48 -5.88 -14.30 2.83
C LYS A 48 -4.82 -13.45 3.51
N ALA A 49 -4.84 -13.44 4.83
CA ALA A 49 -3.77 -12.89 5.67
C ALA A 49 -3.19 -13.97 6.58
N THR A 50 -1.93 -13.85 6.98
CA THR A 50 -1.34 -14.78 7.95
C THR A 50 -1.84 -14.53 9.36
N LYS A 51 -1.92 -15.61 10.17
CA LYS A 51 -2.17 -15.49 11.62
C LYS A 51 -1.00 -14.84 12.37
N LYS A 52 0.24 -15.06 11.91
CA LYS A 52 1.42 -14.38 12.46
C LYS A 52 1.29 -12.89 12.18
N LYS A 53 1.36 -12.09 13.24
CA LYS A 53 1.41 -10.64 13.16
C LYS A 53 2.79 -10.11 13.52
N LEU A 54 3.09 -8.91 13.06
CA LEU A 54 4.30 -8.17 13.35
C LEU A 54 3.92 -6.78 13.84
N LEU A 55 4.59 -6.31 14.89
CA LEU A 55 4.54 -4.92 15.30
C LEU A 55 5.54 -4.13 14.46
N CYS A 56 5.11 -3.01 13.88
CA CYS A 56 5.99 -2.10 13.15
C CYS A 56 5.58 -0.66 13.41
N TYR A 57 6.56 0.24 13.41
CA TYR A 57 6.34 1.67 13.49
C TYR A 57 5.86 2.19 12.12
N GLU A 58 4.66 2.77 12.07
CA GLU A 58 4.04 3.31 10.87
C GLU A 58 3.85 4.83 10.97
N GLY A 59 4.00 5.51 9.84
CA GLY A 59 3.57 6.90 9.65
C GLY A 59 2.63 7.00 8.44
N CYS A 60 1.99 8.14 8.26
CA CYS A 60 1.04 8.36 7.16
C CYS A 60 1.09 9.81 6.68
N SER A 61 1.12 10.03 5.36
CA SER A 61 1.12 11.39 4.78
C SER A 61 -0.15 12.19 5.12
N SER A 62 -1.25 11.52 5.50
CA SER A 62 -2.47 12.18 6.00
C SER A 62 -2.35 12.69 7.44
N PHE A 63 -1.34 12.23 8.19
CA PHE A 63 -1.07 12.60 9.58
C PHE A 63 0.41 13.02 9.74
N PRO A 64 0.80 14.19 9.22
CA PRO A 64 2.20 14.60 9.20
C PRO A 64 2.84 14.62 10.60
N GLY A 65 4.00 13.97 10.73
CA GLY A 65 4.77 13.93 11.97
C GLY A 65 4.25 12.95 13.03
N ILE A 66 3.15 12.23 12.78
CA ILE A 66 2.60 11.24 13.70
C ILE A 66 3.07 9.85 13.28
N PHE A 67 3.65 9.14 14.24
CA PHE A 67 4.09 7.77 14.07
C PHE A 67 3.71 6.93 15.30
N ALA A 68 3.28 5.70 15.05
CA ALA A 68 2.83 4.79 16.11
C ALA A 68 3.14 3.33 15.77
N ASP A 69 3.22 2.49 16.80
CA ASP A 69 3.32 1.04 16.62
C ASP A 69 1.97 0.45 16.21
N VAL A 70 1.96 -0.26 15.08
CA VAL A 70 0.77 -0.89 14.52
C VAL A 70 1.04 -2.38 14.28
N GLU A 71 0.14 -3.22 14.80
CA GLU A 71 0.25 -4.67 14.65
C GLU A 71 -0.56 -5.16 13.44
N ARG A 72 0.10 -5.78 12.45
CA ARG A 72 -0.55 -6.30 11.22
C ARG A 72 -0.05 -7.70 10.86
N PRO A 73 -0.83 -8.49 10.10
CA PRO A 73 -0.38 -9.73 9.47
C PRO A 73 0.97 -9.59 8.76
N ALA A 74 1.85 -10.58 8.93
CA ALA A 74 3.19 -10.61 8.36
C ALA A 74 3.20 -10.74 6.82
N SER A 75 2.18 -11.37 6.24
CA SER A 75 1.99 -11.45 4.79
C SER A 75 0.51 -11.56 4.41
N VAL A 76 0.22 -11.19 3.17
CA VAL A 76 -1.12 -11.18 2.58
C VAL A 76 -1.09 -11.72 1.16
N LYS A 77 -2.18 -12.37 0.76
CA LYS A 77 -2.48 -12.80 -0.61
C LYS A 77 -3.57 -11.91 -1.18
N ILE A 78 -3.30 -11.34 -2.34
CA ILE A 78 -4.09 -10.25 -2.91
C ILE A 78 -4.53 -10.62 -4.33
N ASP A 79 -5.76 -10.26 -4.66
CA ASP A 79 -6.25 -10.19 -6.04
C ASP A 79 -6.41 -8.72 -6.41
N ALA A 80 -5.97 -8.31 -7.60
CA ALA A 80 -6.11 -6.95 -8.08
C ALA A 80 -6.23 -6.92 -9.61
N ARG A 81 -6.40 -5.72 -10.16
CA ARG A 81 -6.29 -5.45 -11.60
C ARG A 81 -5.18 -4.46 -11.88
N ASP A 82 -4.59 -4.58 -13.05
CA ASP A 82 -3.61 -3.62 -13.55
C ASP A 82 -4.32 -2.40 -14.19
N ILE A 83 -3.53 -1.45 -14.67
CA ILE A 83 -4.04 -0.25 -15.36
C ILE A 83 -4.76 -0.55 -16.68
N LYS A 84 -4.59 -1.76 -17.24
CA LYS A 84 -5.29 -2.24 -18.44
C LYS A 84 -6.55 -3.04 -18.08
N GLY A 85 -6.83 -3.24 -16.80
CA GLY A 85 -7.97 -4.00 -16.27
C GLY A 85 -7.76 -5.51 -16.18
N ALA A 86 -6.57 -6.02 -16.54
CA ALA A 86 -6.23 -7.43 -16.46
C ALA A 86 -6.10 -7.87 -15.00
N ARG A 87 -6.70 -9.02 -14.66
CA ARG A 87 -6.68 -9.55 -13.29
C ARG A 87 -5.36 -10.26 -13.01
N PHE A 88 -4.82 -10.04 -11.83
CA PHE A 88 -3.66 -10.78 -11.35
C PHE A 88 -3.75 -11.04 -9.85
N ARG A 89 -2.95 -12.00 -9.39
CA ARG A 89 -2.91 -12.48 -8.02
C ARG A 89 -1.47 -12.67 -7.59
N PHE A 90 -1.16 -12.23 -6.38
CA PHE A 90 0.21 -12.24 -5.86
C PHE A 90 0.22 -12.28 -4.34
N ASN A 91 1.39 -12.59 -3.77
CA ASN A 91 1.60 -12.59 -2.32
C ASN A 91 2.60 -11.50 -1.98
N LEU A 92 2.30 -10.70 -0.95
CA LEU A 92 3.25 -9.75 -0.38
C LEU A 92 3.68 -10.23 1.01
N SER A 93 4.92 -9.93 1.37
CA SER A 93 5.46 -10.12 2.72
C SER A 93 6.39 -8.96 3.09
N LYS A 94 6.84 -8.91 4.35
CA LYS A 94 7.78 -7.88 4.84
C LYS A 94 7.22 -6.45 4.61
N LEU A 95 8.08 -5.52 4.20
CA LEU A 95 7.71 -4.11 3.98
C LEU A 95 6.61 -3.94 2.90
N PRO A 96 6.67 -4.59 1.72
CA PRO A 96 5.57 -4.50 0.75
C PRO A 96 4.19 -4.88 1.32
N ALA A 97 4.11 -5.94 2.14
CA ALA A 97 2.85 -6.32 2.78
C ALA A 97 2.36 -5.28 3.79
N ARG A 98 3.30 -4.65 4.51
CA ARG A 98 3.00 -3.57 5.46
C ARG A 98 2.39 -2.38 4.76
N VAL A 99 3.07 -1.87 3.73
CA VAL A 99 2.62 -0.71 2.93
C VAL A 99 1.27 -1.00 2.30
N PHE A 100 1.12 -2.16 1.65
CA PHE A 100 -0.16 -2.54 1.05
C PHE A 100 -1.30 -2.55 2.08
N GLN A 101 -1.11 -3.15 3.26
CA GLN A 101 -2.18 -3.22 4.28
C GLN A 101 -2.55 -1.82 4.80
N HIS A 102 -1.56 -0.93 4.96
CA HIS A 102 -1.81 0.47 5.32
C HIS A 102 -2.65 1.19 4.27
N GLU A 103 -2.23 1.13 3.00
CA GLU A 103 -2.97 1.76 1.90
C GLU A 103 -4.34 1.12 1.67
N PHE A 104 -4.49 -0.16 1.99
CA PHE A 104 -5.75 -0.89 1.81
C PHE A 104 -6.80 -0.44 2.82
N ASP A 105 -6.40 -0.12 4.06
CA ASP A 105 -7.29 0.45 5.07
C ASP A 105 -7.86 1.81 4.64
N HIS A 106 -7.08 2.65 3.93
CA HIS A 106 -7.58 3.92 3.39
C HIS A 106 -8.67 3.74 2.32
N LEU A 107 -8.77 2.55 1.72
CA LEU A 107 -9.79 2.23 0.71
C LEU A 107 -11.07 1.62 1.32
N GLN A 108 -11.14 1.44 2.65
CA GLN A 108 -12.31 0.92 3.37
C GLN A 108 -13.12 2.06 4.00
#